data_AF-A0A0D6Q4Q3-F1
#
_entry.id   AF-A0A0D6Q4Q3-F1
#
_cell.length_a   1.000
_cell.length_b   1.000
_cell.length_c   1.000
_cell.angle_alpha   90.00
_cell.angle_beta   90.00
_cell.angle_gamma   90.00
#
_symmetry.space_group_name_H-M   'P 1'
#
loop_
_entity.id
_entity.type
_entity.pdbx_description
1 polymer ?
#
loop_
_entity_poly.entity_id
_entity_poly.type
_entity_poly.pdbx_seq_one_letter_code
_entity_poly.pdbx_strand_id
1 'polypeptide(L)' 'MAPNHANASPAPLGLMGFGMTTVLLNLHNAQIVPMGSAIMAMGLIFGGMTQFIAGVLEYGNRNTFGMTAFMA' A
#
# COMPACT_ATOMS: atom_id res chain seq x y z
N MET A 1 6.41 20.66 28.77
CA MET A 1 5.57 20.32 27.61
C MET A 1 6.51 19.87 26.50
N ALA A 2 6.69 18.56 26.34
CA ALA A 2 7.56 17.97 25.32
C ALA A 2 6.88 18.05 23.94
N PRO A 3 7.63 18.13 22.83
CA PRO A 3 7.08 18.31 21.49
C PRO A 3 6.10 17.18 21.15
N ASN A 4 4.95 17.54 20.56
CA ASN A 4 4.00 16.58 19.98
C ASN A 4 4.69 15.86 18.82
N HIS A 5 5.20 14.65 19.04
CA HIS A 5 5.59 13.75 17.96
C HIS A 5 4.30 13.27 17.28
N ALA A 6 3.80 14.03 16.30
CA ALA A 6 2.77 13.54 15.40
C ALA A 6 3.40 12.40 14.59
N ASN A 7 3.15 11.15 15.00
CA ASN A 7 3.58 9.98 14.25
C ASN A 7 3.16 10.13 12.78
N ALA A 8 4.05 9.76 11.85
CA ALA A 8 3.72 9.81 10.43
C ALA A 8 2.49 8.95 10.13
N SER A 9 1.57 9.45 9.31
CA SER A 9 0.40 8.68 8.90
C SER A 9 0.80 7.63 7.85
N PRO A 10 0.60 6.33 8.13
CA PRO A 10 0.90 5.26 7.18
C PRO A 10 -0.21 5.05 6.15
N ALA A 11 -1.41 5.62 6.33
CA ALA A 11 -2.52 5.49 5.38
C ALA A 11 -2.16 5.85 3.93
N PRO A 12 -1.49 6.98 3.64
CA PRO A 12 -1.10 7.32 2.28
C PRO A 12 -0.16 6.29 1.64
N LEU A 13 0.71 5.66 2.45
CA LEU A 13 1.63 4.63 1.98
C LEU A 13 0.88 3.38 1.51
N GLY A 14 -0.08 2.91 2.31
CA GLY A 14 -0.94 1.78 1.96
C GLY A 14 -1.80 2.05 0.73
N LEU A 15 -2.41 3.25 0.64
CA LEU A 15 -3.23 3.65 -0.49
C LEU A 15 -2.44 3.78 -1.80
N MET A 16 -1.21 4.29 -1.73
CA MET A 16 -0.32 4.38 -2.89
C MET A 16 0.11 3.00 -3.40
N GLY A 17 0.42 2.08 -2.48
CA GLY A 17 0.71 0.68 -2.80
C GLY A 17 -0.43 0.01 -3.55
N PHE A 18 -1.65 0.12 -3.00
CA PHE A 18 -2.86 -0.41 -3.61
C PHE A 18 -3.16 0.25 -4.97
N GLY A 19 -3.21 1.58 -5.00
CA GLY A 19 -3.63 2.34 -6.17
C GLY A 19 -2.70 2.18 -7.37
N MET A 20 -1.38 2.31 -7.17
CA MET A 20 -0.42 2.16 -8.27
C MET A 20 -0.44 0.75 -8.85
N THR A 21 -0.43 -0.26 -7.99
CA THR A 21 -0.47 -1.67 -8.42
C THR A 21 -1.75 -1.98 -9.18
N THR A 22 -2.90 -1.47 -8.72
CA THR A 22 -4.20 -1.64 -9.37
C THR A 22 -4.22 -1.00 -10.75
N VAL A 23 -3.71 0.23 -10.89
CA VAL A 23 -3.61 0.91 -12.19
C VAL A 23 -2.72 0.10 -13.13
N LEU A 24 -1.54 -0.34 -12.66
CA LEU A 24 -0.59 -1.09 -13.48
C LEU A 24 -1.17 -2.43 -13.97
N LEU A 25 -1.86 -3.16 -13.09
CA LEU A 25 -2.51 -4.43 -13.44
C LEU A 25 -3.67 -4.22 -14.42
N ASN A 26 -4.44 -3.15 -14.25
CA ASN A 26 -5.52 -2.83 -15.18
C ASN A 26 -5.01 -2.35 -16.54
N LEU A 27 -3.88 -1.65 -16.61
CA LEU A 27 -3.22 -1.34 -17.89
C LEU A 27 -2.76 -2.60 -18.61
N HIS A 28 -2.32 -3.62 -17.86
CA HIS A 28 -2.03 -4.92 -18.44
C HIS A 28 -3.30 -5.64 -18.93
N ASN A 29 -4.36 -5.65 -18.11
CA ASN A 29 -5.66 -6.23 -18.50
C ASN A 29 -6.27 -5.54 -19.72
N ALA A 30 -6.04 -4.24 -19.89
CA ALA A 30 -6.44 -3.45 -21.06
C ALA A 30 -5.54 -3.68 -22.28
N GLN A 31 -4.57 -4.60 -22.21
CA GLN A 31 -3.61 -4.92 -23.27
C GLN A 31 -2.73 -3.73 -23.71
N ILE A 32 -2.62 -2.69 -22.87
CA ILE A 32 -1.79 -1.50 -23.14
C ILE A 32 -0.32 -1.79 -22.80
N VAL A 33 -0.09 -2.57 -21.74
CA VAL A 33 1.25 -2.94 -21.25
C VAL A 33 1.37 -4.48 -21.22
N PRO A 34 2.44 -5.08 -21.76
CA PRO A 34 2.64 -6.53 -21.68
C PRO A 34 2.90 -6.98 -20.25
N MET A 35 2.52 -8.23 -19.93
CA MET A 35 2.80 -8.82 -18.61
C MET A 35 4.31 -8.92 -18.46
N GLY A 36 4.84 -8.35 -17.40
CA GLY A 36 6.27 -8.33 -17.14
C GLY A 36 6.61 -8.59 -15.68
N SER A 37 7.85 -8.96 -15.44
CA SER A 37 8.42 -9.09 -14.08
C SER A 37 8.25 -7.82 -13.25
N ALA A 38 8.22 -6.64 -13.90
CA ALA A 38 7.99 -5.36 -13.24
C ALA A 38 6.59 -5.26 -12.59
N ILE A 39 5.52 -5.73 -13.25
CA ILE A 39 4.16 -5.69 -12.70
C ILE A 39 4.05 -6.66 -11.52
N MET A 40 4.63 -7.86 -11.66
CA MET A 40 4.72 -8.82 -10.55
C MET A 40 5.49 -8.25 -9.36
N ALA A 41 6.65 -7.62 -9.59
CA ALA A 41 7.46 -7.03 -8.52
C ALA A 41 6.72 -5.88 -7.83
N MET A 42 6.03 -5.02 -8.59
CA MET A 42 5.20 -3.95 -8.04
C MET A 42 4.06 -4.52 -7.18
N GLY A 43 3.39 -5.58 -7.64
CA GLY A 43 2.34 -6.22 -6.86
C GLY A 43 2.84 -6.87 -5.58
N LEU A 44 3.98 -7.55 -5.62
CA LEU A 44 4.50 -8.30 -4.48
C LEU A 44 5.14 -7.37 -3.42
N ILE A 45 5.92 -6.38 -3.86
CA ILE A 45 6.67 -5.50 -2.97
C ILE A 45 5.88 -4.24 -2.61
N PHE A 46 5.32 -3.55 -3.59
CA PHE A 46 4.72 -2.23 -3.38
C PHE A 46 3.24 -2.34 -3.00
N GLY A 47 2.46 -3.15 -3.73
CA GLY A 47 1.06 -3.47 -3.37
C GLY A 47 0.92 -4.52 -2.26
N GLY A 48 1.93 -5.33 -2.02
CA GLY A 48 1.91 -6.41 -1.03
C GLY A 48 2.65 -6.03 0.25
N MET A 49 3.98 -6.18 0.24
CA MET A 49 4.80 -6.03 1.45
C MET A 49 4.73 -4.62 2.07
N THR A 50 4.84 -3.57 1.24
CA THR A 50 4.76 -2.18 1.69
C THR A 50 3.38 -1.85 2.26
N GLN A 51 2.31 -2.35 1.62
CA GLN A 51 0.94 -2.16 2.08
C GLN A 51 0.68 -2.91 3.40
N PHE A 52 1.19 -4.14 3.53
CA PHE A 52 1.14 -4.90 4.78
C PHE A 52 1.83 -4.16 5.94
N ILE A 53 3.02 -3.60 5.70
CA ILE A 53 3.75 -2.79 6.69
C ILE A 53 2.93 -1.55 7.07
N ALA A 54 2.29 -0.87 6.11
CA ALA A 54 1.38 0.25 6.40
C ALA A 54 0.21 -0.18 7.30
N GLY A 55 -0.35 -1.37 7.09
CA GLY A 55 -1.36 -1.96 7.96
C GLY A 55 -0.87 -2.23 9.39
N VAL A 56 0.36 -2.72 9.55
CA VAL A 56 0.98 -2.92 10.89
C VAL A 56 1.16 -1.57 11.60
N LEU A 57 1.57 -0.53 10.88
CA LEU A 57 1.72 0.82 11.44
C LEU A 57 0.37 1.44 11.83
N GLU A 58 -0.72 1.16 11.10
CA GLU A 58 -2.07 1.60 11.47
C GLU A 58 -2.58 0.97 12.78
N TYR A 59 -2.16 -0.26 13.10
CA TYR A 59 -2.43 -0.84 14.41
C TYR A 59 -1.82 0.00 15.54
N GLY A 60 -0.60 0.49 15.36
CA GLY A 60 0.06 1.41 16.30
C GLY A 60 -0.64 2.76 16.44
N ASN A 61 -1.31 3.23 15.38
CA ASN A 61 -2.11 4.45 15.37
C ASN A 61 -3.56 4.25 15.85
N ARG A 62 -3.93 3.03 16.29
CA ARG A 62 -5.29 2.66 16.71
C ARG A 62 -6.35 2.83 15.62
N ASN A 63 -5.96 2.70 14.36
CA ASN A 63 -6.85 2.78 13.22
C ASN A 63 -7.19 1.38 12.71
N THR A 64 -8.26 0.80 13.26
CA THR A 64 -8.72 -0.54 12.90
C THR A 64 -9.09 -0.65 11.42
N PHE A 65 -9.69 0.41 10.84
CA PHE A 65 -10.05 0.42 9.43
C PHE A 65 -8.81 0.29 8.54
N GLY A 66 -7.83 1.17 8.71
CA GLY A 66 -6.60 1.15 7.93
C GLY A 66 -5.84 -0.17 8.08
N MET A 67 -5.75 -0.70 9.32
CA MET A 67 -5.16 -2.01 9.56
C MET A 67 -5.85 -3.12 8.75
N THR A 68 -7.18 -3.22 8.84
CA THR A 68 -7.93 -4.26 8.10
C THR A 68 -7.87 -4.08 6.59
N ALA A 69 -7.91 -2.84 6.10
CA ALA A 69 -7.92 -2.55 4.67
C ALA A 69 -6.56 -2.79 4.00
N PHE A 70 -5.44 -2.54 4.70
CA PHE A 70 -4.10 -2.70 4.13
C PHE A 70 -3.49 -4.09 4.34
N MET A 71 -4.03 -4.89 5.27
CA MET A 71 -3.56 -6.27 5.49
C MET A 71 -4.32 -7.33 4.67
N ALA A 72 -5.51 -7.01 4.17
CA ALA A 72 -6.30 -7.87 3.29
C ALA A 72 -5.75 -7.85 1.86
#